data_AF-A0A0B8QL59-F1
#
_entry.id   AF-A0A0B8QL59-F1
#
_cell.length_a   1.000
_cell.length_b   1.000
_cell.length_c   1.000
_cell.angle_alpha   90.00
_cell.angle_beta   90.00
_cell.angle_gamma   90.00
#
_symmetry.space_group_name_H-M   'P 1'
#
loop_
_entity.id
_entity.type
_entity.pdbx_description
1 polymer ?
#
loop_
_entity_poly.entity_id
_entity_poly.type
_entity_poly.pdbx_seq_one_letter_code
_entity_poly.pdbx_strand_id
1 'polypeptide(L)' 'MKHELDKPLLLVADDTPENIDVLAGVLKDDYQIRVATNGTIAFKLLS' A
#
# COMPACT_ATOMS: atom_id res chain seq x y z
N MET A 1 -12.71 -7.51 -18.58
CA MET A 1 -12.67 -6.38 -17.62
C MET A 1 -11.76 -6.81 -16.49
N LYS A 2 -10.81 -5.98 -16.05
CA LYS A 2 -10.00 -6.30 -14.85
C LYS A 2 -10.89 -6.07 -13.63
N HIS A 3 -11.10 -7.08 -12.80
CA HIS A 3 -11.83 -6.90 -11.55
C HIS A 3 -10.88 -6.33 -10.50
N GLU A 4 -11.38 -5.50 -9.57
CA GLU A 4 -10.52 -4.92 -8.50
C GLU A 4 -9.80 -5.99 -7.67
N LEU A 5 -10.37 -7.20 -7.60
CA LEU A 5 -9.80 -8.37 -6.92
C LEU A 5 -8.57 -8.97 -7.66
N ASP A 6 -8.36 -8.64 -8.94
CA ASP A 6 -7.23 -9.14 -9.73
C ASP A 6 -5.97 -8.27 -9.54
N LYS A 7 -6.10 -7.10 -8.92
CA LYS A 7 -4.96 -6.21 -8.68
C LYS A 7 -4.02 -6.82 -7.63
N PRO A 8 -2.70 -6.87 -7.88
CA PRO A 8 -1.75 -7.32 -6.88
C PRO A 8 -1.79 -6.44 -5.64
N LEU A 9 -1.59 -7.06 -4.48
CA LEU A 9 -1.48 -6.38 -3.19
C LEU A 9 -0.08 -5.76 -3.04
N LEU A 10 -0.01 -4.47 -2.73
CA LEU A 10 1.21 -3.74 -2.46
C LEU A 10 1.17 -3.17 -1.03
N LEU A 11 2.20 -3.48 -0.23
CA LEU A 11 2.43 -2.86 1.07
C LEU A 11 3.42 -1.69 0.90
N VAL A 12 2.98 -0.50 1.26
CA VAL A 12 3.82 0.71 1.33
C VAL A 12 4.18 0.96 2.79
N ALA A 13 5.47 1.08 3.09
CA ALA A 13 5.96 1.35 4.44
C ALA A 13 6.87 2.59 4.46
N ASP A 14 6.42 3.64 5.11
CA ASP A 14 7.13 4.93 5.25
C ASP A 14 6.61 5.62 6.53
N ASP A 15 7.46 6.34 7.26
CA ASP A 15 7.08 7.03 8.50
C ASP A 15 6.49 8.43 8.28
N THR A 16 6.53 8.93 7.04
CA THR A 16 6.00 10.22 6.61
C THR A 16 4.67 10.03 5.85
N PRO A 17 3.52 10.52 6.36
CA PRO A 17 2.22 10.37 5.71
C PRO A 17 2.16 10.92 4.26
N GLU A 18 2.85 12.01 3.98
CA GLU A 18 2.88 12.63 2.66
C GLU A 18 3.48 11.71 1.59
N ASN A 19 4.50 10.92 1.94
CA ASN A 19 5.10 9.95 1.02
C ASN A 19 4.10 8.83 0.67
N ILE A 20 3.34 8.38 1.67
CA ILE A 20 2.28 7.38 1.50
C ILE A 20 1.19 7.91 0.56
N ASP A 21 0.73 9.14 0.78
CA ASP A 21 -0.34 9.75 -0.01
C ASP A 21 0.05 9.91 -1.49
N VAL A 22 1.29 10.35 -1.75
CA VAL A 22 1.83 10.44 -3.11
C VAL A 22 1.88 9.06 -3.78
N LEU A 23 2.44 8.06 -3.11
CA LEU A 23 2.56 6.71 -3.65
C LEU A 23 1.18 6.06 -3.87
N ALA A 24 0.25 6.26 -2.94
CA ALA A 24 -1.10 5.75 -3.05
C ALA A 24 -1.86 6.38 -4.22
N GLY A 25 -1.71 7.69 -4.41
CA GLY A 25 -2.30 8.42 -5.53
C GLY A 25 -1.83 7.92 -6.89
N VAL A 26 -0.55 7.57 -7.01
CA VAL A 26 0.06 7.10 -8.26
C VAL A 26 -0.29 5.63 -8.56
N LEU A 27 -0.39 4.77 -7.54
CA LEU A 27 -0.45 3.31 -7.74
C LEU A 27 -1.84 2.69 -7.55
N LYS A 28 -2.83 3.42 -7.03
CA LYS A 28 -4.18 2.90 -6.71
C LYS A 28 -4.92 2.25 -7.90
N ASP A 29 -4.61 2.67 -9.12
CA ASP A 29 -5.29 2.19 -10.32
C ASP A 29 -4.79 0.80 -10.73
N ASP A 30 -3.57 0.43 -10.33
CA ASP A 30 -2.93 -0.84 -10.67
C ASP A 30 -2.84 -1.81 -9.49
N TYR A 31 -2.86 -1.31 -8.25
CA TYR A 31 -2.63 -2.10 -7.04
C TYR A 31 -3.74 -1.96 -5.99
N GLN A 32 -3.91 -2.99 -5.18
CA GLN A 32 -4.54 -2.86 -3.87
C GLN A 32 -3.49 -2.40 -2.87
N ILE A 33 -3.70 -1.26 -2.23
CA ILE A 33 -2.68 -0.64 -1.38
C ILE A 33 -2.98 -0.88 0.10
N ARG A 34 -1.99 -1.41 0.82
CA ARG A 34 -1.92 -1.40 2.29
C ARG A 34 -0.78 -0.51 2.72
N VAL A 35 -0.95 0.14 3.87
CA VAL A 35 -0.01 1.13 4.39
C VAL A 35 0.46 0.73 5.77
N ALA A 36 1.76 0.94 6.03
CA ALA A 36 2.36 0.85 7.34
C ALA A 36 3.17 2.12 7.65
N THR A 37 2.86 2.80 8.74
CA THR A 37 3.58 4.01 9.17
C THR A 37 4.82 3.75 10.02
N ASN A 38 5.18 2.47 10.21
CA ASN A 38 6.40 2.03 10.88
C ASN A 38 6.61 0.52 10.65
N GLY A 39 7.81 0.05 11.00
CA GLY A 39 8.21 -1.35 10.85
C GLY A 39 7.35 -2.34 11.65
N THR A 40 6.83 -1.96 12.82
CA THR A 40 5.99 -2.84 13.64
C THR A 40 4.64 -3.11 12.96
N ILE A 41 4.03 -2.08 12.37
CA ILE A 41 2.80 -2.24 11.58
C ILE A 41 3.10 -3.04 10.31
N ALA A 42 4.19 -2.73 9.61
CA ALA A 42 4.56 -3.42 8.38
C ALA A 42 4.73 -4.92 8.63
N PHE A 43 5.45 -5.28 9.70
CA PHE A 43 5.68 -6.67 10.08
C PHE A 43 4.37 -7.40 10.41
N LYS A 44 3.46 -6.78 11.17
CA LYS A 44 2.13 -7.34 11.48
C LYS A 44 1.26 -7.58 10.24
N LEU A 45 1.50 -6.85 9.15
CA LEU A 45 0.76 -7.00 7.89
C LEU A 45 1.34 -8.09 6.98
N LEU A 46 2.56 -8.57 7.26
CA LEU A 46 3.24 -9.63 6.52
C LEU A 46 3.00 -11.03 7.12
N SER A 47 2.70 -11.10 8.41
CA SER A 47 2.34 -12.31 9.16
C SER A 47 0.87 -12.68 8.99
#